data_AF-A0A0H3G5T5-F1
#
_entry.id   AF-A0A0H3G5T5-F1
#
_cell.length_a   1.000
_cell.length_b   1.000
_cell.length_c   1.000
_cell.angle_alpha   90.00
_cell.angle_beta   90.00
_cell.angle_gamma   90.00
#
_symmetry.space_group_name_H-M   'P 1'
#
loop_
_entity.id
_entity.type
_entity.pdbx_description
1 polymer ?
#
loop_
_entity_poly.entity_id
_entity_poly.type
_entity_poly.pdbx_seq_one_letter_code
_entity_poly.pdbx_strand_id
1 'polypeptide(L)'
;MAVSVCLPEYLCVTNDQFRVLEEISGNRSPSSSKTGSSKADDLLAAALSAFATIMRPGRQDMQQLEDLAMPLLQCASTRGKRHAANALAHLEEAPRRLVLALANEPVEISAPLLLRSPLLRPSDLVDIIARNGIAHARAIARRQSDDVLLRGVLRSFADAAIDRTLALQENLANIDAEPLEKPEIPDLSVASGPLMRENHSERLVRALQQPFFTAGALPGCEHLIDTALLIDSQLFRTALADALDISFDRADAIIGKWPDSYLPIALKALGLSAPECYLVMTAVLGSIETTRDGLRDFVHIYRSIDRAKAMSLVRRWKSDDMSAMLRNKLREMAVSAENEPLDDAANTDAPKPTRSVK
;
A
#
# COMPACT_ATOMS: atom_id res chain seq x y z
N MET A 1 57.38 17.28 4.62
CA MET A 1 56.13 17.59 3.90
C MET A 1 55.61 16.31 3.25
N ALA A 2 54.64 15.67 3.87
CA ALA A 2 53.82 14.63 3.27
C ALA A 2 52.46 14.70 3.97
N VAL A 3 51.54 15.47 3.39
CA VAL A 3 50.17 15.57 3.88
C VAL A 3 49.46 14.32 3.41
N SER A 4 49.14 13.44 4.36
CA SER A 4 48.30 12.27 4.16
C SER A 4 46.92 12.72 3.70
N VAL A 5 46.58 12.43 2.45
CA VAL A 5 45.26 12.64 1.88
C VAL A 5 44.35 11.56 2.44
N CYS A 6 43.57 11.92 3.46
CA CYS A 6 42.47 11.10 3.94
C CYS A 6 41.32 11.23 2.92
N LEU A 7 41.10 10.20 2.12
CA LEU A 7 39.89 10.05 1.31
C LEU A 7 38.69 9.86 2.25
N PRO A 8 37.59 10.62 2.11
CA PRO A 8 36.38 10.32 2.86
C PRO A 8 35.76 9.03 2.32
N GLU A 9 35.62 8.05 3.21
CA GLU A 9 34.81 6.85 3.01
C GLU A 9 33.40 7.26 2.60
N TYR A 10 33.02 6.94 1.36
CA TYR A 10 31.63 7.00 0.92
C TYR A 10 30.88 5.87 1.61
N LEU A 11 30.39 6.17 2.81
CA LEU A 11 29.56 5.30 3.60
C LEU A 11 28.27 5.03 2.82
N CYS A 12 28.06 3.76 2.50
CA CYS A 12 26.82 3.19 2.03
C CYS A 12 25.68 3.53 2.99
N VAL A 13 24.58 4.09 2.49
CA VAL A 13 23.43 4.49 3.30
C VAL A 13 22.17 3.77 2.82
N THR A 14 21.45 3.19 3.80
CA THR A 14 20.01 2.82 3.82
C THR A 14 19.50 1.44 3.40
N ASN A 15 20.15 0.34 3.82
CA ASN A 15 19.40 -0.91 4.10
C ASN A 15 19.26 -1.21 5.60
N ASP A 16 20.13 -0.64 6.46
CA ASP A 16 20.09 -0.92 7.91
C ASP A 16 19.02 -0.15 8.69
N GLN A 17 18.52 0.98 8.19
CA GLN A 17 17.49 1.76 8.91
C GLN A 17 16.11 1.08 8.91
N PHE A 18 15.82 0.21 7.94
CA PHE A 18 14.57 -0.55 7.89
C PHE A 18 14.58 -1.78 8.79
N ARG A 19 15.76 -2.34 9.09
CA ARG A 19 15.89 -3.59 9.83
C ARG A 19 15.59 -3.44 11.32
N VAL A 20 15.92 -2.29 11.90
CA VAL A 20 15.63 -1.95 13.31
C VAL A 20 14.13 -1.68 13.52
N LEU A 21 13.41 -1.23 12.49
CA LEU A 21 11.96 -1.00 12.54
C LEU A 21 11.14 -2.27 12.27
N GLU A 22 11.73 -3.31 11.67
CA GLU A 22 11.16 -4.67 11.58
C GLU A 22 11.21 -5.41 12.93
N GLU A 23 12.24 -5.20 13.75
CA GLU A 23 12.39 -5.90 15.06
C GLU A 23 11.33 -5.50 16.09
N ILE A 24 10.76 -4.29 16.00
CA ILE A 24 9.77 -3.77 16.96
C ILE A 24 8.33 -3.94 16.45
N SER A 25 8.11 -4.46 15.23
CA SER A 25 6.78 -4.56 14.61
C SER A 25 6.01 -5.85 14.91
N GLY A 26 6.47 -6.70 15.83
CA GLY A 26 5.59 -7.74 16.41
C GLY A 26 5.03 -8.78 15.44
N ASN A 27 5.74 -9.12 14.35
CA ASN A 27 5.46 -10.31 13.56
C ASN A 27 6.63 -11.30 13.64
N ARG A 28 6.97 -11.74 14.86
CA ARG A 28 7.48 -13.09 15.04
C ARG A 28 6.29 -14.04 14.99
N SER A 29 6.03 -14.62 13.83
CA SER A 29 5.76 -16.05 13.83
C SER A 29 7.11 -16.75 13.90
N PRO A 30 7.43 -17.49 14.96
CA PRO A 30 8.54 -18.41 14.93
C PRO A 30 8.09 -19.58 14.06
N SER A 31 8.48 -19.57 12.79
CA SER A 31 8.63 -20.81 12.04
C SER A 31 10.06 -20.92 11.55
N SER A 32 10.98 -21.02 12.51
CA SER A 32 12.19 -21.82 12.33
C SER A 32 11.78 -23.30 12.21
N SER A 33 11.18 -23.67 11.09
CA SER A 33 10.91 -25.07 10.75
C SER A 33 10.64 -25.25 9.24
N LYS A 34 11.61 -24.84 8.41
CA LYS A 34 11.92 -25.42 7.08
C LYS A 34 13.06 -24.65 6.43
N THR A 35 14.25 -24.78 7.02
CA THR A 35 15.51 -24.18 6.49
C THR A 35 15.86 -24.66 5.07
N GLY A 36 15.21 -25.72 4.56
CA GLY A 36 15.30 -26.12 3.15
C GLY A 36 14.31 -25.41 2.21
N SER A 37 13.06 -25.17 2.64
CA SER A 37 12.02 -24.59 1.79
C SER A 37 12.22 -23.10 1.55
N SER A 38 12.68 -22.35 2.56
CA SER A 38 12.95 -20.92 2.39
C SER A 38 14.07 -20.68 1.38
N LYS A 39 15.14 -21.48 1.43
CA LYS A 39 16.25 -21.37 0.48
C LYS A 39 15.82 -21.75 -0.94
N ALA A 40 15.02 -22.80 -1.08
CA ALA A 40 14.46 -23.18 -2.38
C ALA A 40 13.55 -22.08 -2.95
N ASP A 41 12.74 -21.44 -2.09
CA ASP A 41 11.88 -20.32 -2.48
C ASP A 41 12.71 -19.09 -2.90
N ASP A 42 13.77 -18.77 -2.15
CA ASP A 42 14.68 -17.65 -2.46
C ASP A 42 15.42 -17.89 -3.78
N LEU A 43 15.91 -19.11 -4.00
CA LEU A 43 16.57 -19.50 -5.26
C LEU A 43 15.61 -19.46 -6.45
N LEU A 44 14.37 -19.94 -6.27
CA LEU A 44 13.34 -19.90 -7.31
C LEU A 44 12.98 -18.45 -7.66
N ALA A 45 12.79 -17.60 -6.65
CA ALA A 45 12.51 -16.18 -6.85
C ALA A 45 13.66 -15.45 -7.54
N ALA A 46 14.90 -15.74 -7.14
CA ALA A 46 16.10 -15.18 -7.76
C ALA A 46 16.24 -15.61 -9.22
N ALA A 47 16.02 -16.89 -9.54
CA ALA A 47 16.09 -17.41 -10.90
C ALA A 47 15.02 -16.77 -11.82
N LEU A 48 13.78 -16.64 -11.33
CA LEU A 48 12.70 -16.00 -12.07
C LEU A 48 12.96 -14.50 -12.29
N SER A 49 13.50 -13.82 -11.28
CA SER A 49 13.86 -12.40 -11.38
C SER A 49 15.02 -12.21 -12.35
N ALA A 50 16.02 -13.09 -12.33
CA ALA A 50 17.13 -13.08 -13.27
C ALA A 50 16.69 -13.37 -14.71
N PHE A 51 15.72 -14.27 -14.90
CA PHE A 51 15.13 -14.51 -16.22
C PHE A 51 14.35 -13.28 -16.72
N ALA A 52 13.62 -12.60 -15.84
CA ALA A 52 12.85 -11.41 -16.19
C ALA A 52 13.70 -10.20 -16.62
N THR A 53 15.00 -10.17 -16.28
CA THR A 53 15.92 -9.10 -16.74
C THR A 53 16.49 -9.36 -18.13
N ILE A 54 16.34 -10.58 -18.68
CA ILE A 54 16.81 -10.93 -20.01
C ILE A 54 15.89 -10.30 -21.05
N MET A 55 16.41 -9.34 -21.82
CA MET A 55 15.63 -8.54 -22.78
C MET A 55 15.03 -9.36 -23.95
N ARG A 56 15.60 -10.54 -24.26
CA ARG A 56 15.06 -11.54 -25.18
C ARG A 56 15.54 -12.94 -24.78
N PRO A 57 14.76 -13.70 -24.00
CA PRO A 57 15.16 -15.05 -23.62
C PRO A 57 15.20 -15.96 -24.86
N GLY A 58 16.33 -16.63 -25.06
CA GLY A 58 16.46 -17.66 -26.08
C GLY A 58 15.82 -18.98 -25.66
N ARG A 59 15.73 -19.93 -26.59
CA ARG A 59 15.30 -21.32 -26.29
C ARG A 59 16.17 -21.98 -25.22
N GLN A 60 17.47 -21.67 -25.21
CA GLN A 60 18.41 -22.20 -24.23
C GLN A 60 18.12 -21.64 -22.83
N ASP A 61 17.85 -20.34 -22.70
CA ASP A 61 17.54 -19.71 -21.41
C ASP A 61 16.23 -20.24 -20.82
N MET A 62 15.21 -20.44 -21.68
CA MET A 62 13.96 -21.09 -21.27
C MET A 62 14.18 -22.50 -20.74
N GLN A 63 15.01 -23.29 -21.43
CA GLN A 63 15.32 -24.66 -21.03
C GLN A 63 16.12 -24.70 -19.73
N GLN A 64 17.10 -23.81 -19.56
CA GLN A 64 17.87 -23.69 -18.31
C GLN A 64 16.98 -23.29 -17.13
N LEU A 65 16.08 -22.33 -17.34
CA LEU A 65 15.11 -21.95 -16.31
C LEU A 65 14.20 -23.13 -15.96
N GLU A 66 13.71 -23.88 -16.96
CA GLU A 66 12.87 -25.05 -16.73
C GLU A 66 13.61 -26.13 -15.93
N ASP A 67 14.83 -26.49 -16.35
CA ASP A 67 15.65 -27.53 -15.73
C ASP A 67 16.00 -27.18 -14.27
N LEU A 68 16.19 -25.89 -13.97
CA LEU A 68 16.46 -25.40 -12.62
C LEU A 68 15.17 -25.26 -11.78
N ALA A 69 14.10 -24.71 -12.34
CA ALA A 69 12.89 -24.38 -11.59
C ALA A 69 12.06 -25.63 -11.26
N MET A 70 12.01 -26.63 -12.15
CA MET A 70 11.19 -27.82 -11.96
C MET A 70 11.53 -28.63 -10.69
N PRO A 71 12.81 -28.95 -10.38
CA PRO A 71 13.15 -29.61 -9.12
C PRO A 71 12.93 -28.69 -7.91
N LEU A 72 13.19 -27.38 -8.04
CA LEU A 72 12.97 -26.43 -6.95
C LEU A 72 11.49 -26.31 -6.56
N LEU A 73 10.57 -26.42 -7.53
CA LEU A 73 9.14 -26.43 -7.25
C LEU A 73 8.71 -27.58 -6.35
N GLN A 74 9.38 -28.74 -6.38
CA GLN A 74 9.05 -29.86 -5.51
C GLN A 74 9.42 -29.59 -4.05
N CYS A 75 10.45 -28.76 -3.82
CA CYS A 75 10.94 -28.38 -2.49
C CYS A 75 10.38 -27.04 -1.99
N ALA A 76 9.79 -26.25 -2.89
CA ALA A 76 9.27 -24.92 -2.61
C ALA A 76 8.00 -24.95 -1.74
N SER A 77 7.81 -23.91 -0.94
CA SER A 77 6.59 -23.72 -0.15
C SER A 77 5.43 -23.26 -1.03
N THR A 78 4.21 -23.38 -0.51
CA THR A 78 3.01 -22.77 -1.12
C THR A 78 3.21 -21.28 -1.43
N ARG A 79 3.94 -20.56 -0.55
CA ARG A 79 4.24 -19.14 -0.74
C ARG A 79 5.22 -18.91 -1.89
N GLY A 80 6.29 -19.71 -1.98
CA GLY A 80 7.26 -19.65 -3.07
C GLY A 80 6.62 -19.97 -4.42
N LYS A 81 5.81 -21.03 -4.47
CA LYS A 81 5.04 -21.40 -5.68
C LYS A 81 4.07 -20.30 -6.12
N ARG A 82 3.36 -19.65 -5.18
CA ARG A 82 2.48 -18.50 -5.48
C ARG A 82 3.24 -17.33 -6.06
N HIS A 83 4.39 -17.01 -5.48
CA HIS A 83 5.26 -15.94 -5.98
C HIS A 83 5.73 -16.25 -7.40
N ALA A 84 6.16 -17.50 -7.64
CA ALA A 84 6.57 -17.96 -8.97
C ALA A 84 5.44 -17.87 -9.99
N ALA A 85 4.23 -18.33 -9.65
CA ALA A 85 3.06 -18.22 -10.50
C ALA A 85 2.72 -16.76 -10.85
N ASN A 86 2.84 -15.84 -9.89
CA ASN A 86 2.61 -14.41 -10.13
C ASN A 86 3.67 -13.77 -11.03
N ALA A 87 4.95 -14.14 -10.85
CA ALA A 87 6.06 -13.65 -11.67
C ALA A 87 5.91 -14.11 -13.14
N LEU A 88 5.58 -15.38 -13.35
CA LEU A 88 5.39 -15.98 -14.68
C LEU A 88 4.11 -15.52 -15.38
N ALA A 89 3.12 -14.97 -14.66
CA ALA A 89 1.81 -14.61 -15.22
C ALA A 89 1.86 -13.55 -16.33
N HIS A 90 2.89 -12.70 -16.36
CA HIS A 90 3.02 -11.64 -17.36
C HIS A 90 4.09 -11.95 -18.41
N LEU A 91 4.82 -13.07 -18.27
CA LEU A 91 5.90 -13.42 -19.18
C LEU A 91 5.34 -14.15 -20.40
N GLU A 92 5.54 -13.57 -21.58
CA GLU A 92 5.15 -14.15 -22.87
C GLU A 92 6.06 -15.31 -23.29
N GLU A 93 7.33 -15.28 -22.89
CA GLU A 93 8.37 -16.23 -23.31
C GLU A 93 8.79 -17.17 -22.16
N ALA A 94 7.83 -17.60 -21.32
CA ALA A 94 8.10 -18.55 -20.23
C ALA A 94 8.06 -20.02 -20.69
N PRO A 95 8.85 -20.92 -20.06
CA PRO A 95 8.84 -22.33 -20.39
C PRO A 95 7.47 -22.97 -20.13
N ARG A 96 6.85 -23.51 -21.18
CA ARG A 96 5.47 -24.00 -21.15
C ARG A 96 5.25 -25.13 -20.14
N ARG A 97 6.23 -26.02 -19.94
CA ARG A 97 6.11 -27.12 -18.98
C ARG A 97 6.02 -26.60 -17.55
N LEU A 98 6.79 -25.57 -17.22
CA LEU A 98 6.75 -24.91 -15.91
C LEU A 98 5.39 -24.23 -15.67
N VAL A 99 4.87 -23.53 -16.67
CA VAL A 99 3.56 -22.86 -16.60
C VAL A 99 2.43 -23.87 -16.41
N LEU A 100 2.42 -24.97 -17.18
CA LEU A 100 1.41 -26.01 -17.03
C LEU A 100 1.51 -26.73 -15.68
N ALA A 101 2.73 -26.98 -15.17
CA ALA A 101 2.91 -27.57 -13.85
C ALA A 101 2.30 -26.68 -12.76
N LEU A 102 2.60 -25.37 -12.77
CA LEU A 102 2.04 -24.42 -11.82
C LEU A 102 0.54 -24.14 -12.02
N ALA A 103 0.02 -24.31 -13.23
CA ALA A 103 -1.42 -24.17 -13.49
C ALA A 103 -2.24 -25.34 -12.94
N ASN A 104 -1.63 -26.52 -12.79
CA ASN A 104 -2.27 -27.71 -12.20
C ASN A 104 -2.24 -27.72 -10.66
N GLU A 105 -1.47 -26.84 -10.03
CA GLU A 105 -1.48 -26.65 -8.57
C GLU A 105 -2.83 -26.09 -8.08
N PRO A 106 -3.16 -26.18 -6.77
CA PRO A 106 -4.42 -25.67 -6.22
C PRO A 106 -4.65 -24.20 -6.57
N VAL A 107 -5.92 -23.79 -6.61
CA VAL A 107 -6.34 -22.46 -7.09
C VAL A 107 -5.64 -21.31 -6.38
N GLU A 108 -5.28 -21.48 -5.10
CA GLU A 108 -4.54 -20.51 -4.31
C GLU A 108 -3.17 -20.17 -4.93
N ILE A 109 -2.55 -21.15 -5.61
CA ILE A 109 -1.26 -21.02 -6.30
C ILE A 109 -1.45 -20.60 -7.75
N SER A 110 -2.34 -21.28 -8.46
CA SER A 110 -2.48 -21.16 -9.92
C SER A 110 -3.30 -19.95 -10.39
N ALA A 111 -4.11 -19.33 -9.53
CA ALA A 111 -5.00 -18.22 -9.92
C ALA A 111 -4.31 -17.08 -10.70
N PRO A 112 -3.12 -16.57 -10.31
CA PRO A 112 -2.43 -15.51 -11.06
C PRO A 112 -2.13 -15.89 -12.52
N LEU A 113 -1.78 -17.16 -12.77
CA LEU A 113 -1.48 -17.71 -14.10
C LEU A 113 -2.75 -17.89 -14.91
N LEU A 114 -3.78 -18.51 -14.33
CA LEU A 114 -5.05 -18.76 -15.01
C LEU A 114 -5.77 -17.48 -15.46
N LEU A 115 -5.57 -16.39 -14.71
CA LEU A 115 -6.17 -15.09 -15.00
C LEU A 115 -5.47 -14.34 -16.13
N ARG A 116 -4.13 -14.36 -16.17
CA ARG A 116 -3.34 -13.41 -16.97
C ARG A 116 -2.37 -14.02 -17.97
N SER A 117 -2.02 -15.31 -17.83
CA SER A 117 -0.96 -15.90 -18.65
C SER A 117 -1.35 -15.95 -20.14
N PRO A 118 -0.52 -15.40 -21.04
CA PRO A 118 -0.75 -15.46 -22.48
C PRO A 118 -0.47 -16.85 -23.08
N LEU A 119 0.31 -17.68 -22.38
CA LEU A 119 0.76 -19.00 -22.86
C LEU A 119 -0.29 -20.11 -22.75
N LEU A 120 -1.34 -19.90 -21.94
CA LEU A 120 -2.42 -20.86 -21.76
C LEU A 120 -3.43 -20.72 -22.88
N ARG A 121 -3.43 -21.71 -23.79
CA ARG A 121 -4.43 -21.80 -24.87
C ARG A 121 -5.79 -22.23 -24.31
N PRO A 122 -6.90 -21.90 -25.00
CA PRO A 122 -8.22 -22.32 -24.54
C PRO A 122 -8.37 -23.84 -24.35
N SER A 123 -7.74 -24.64 -25.23
CA SER A 123 -7.67 -26.10 -25.07
C SER A 123 -7.07 -26.52 -23.73
N ASP A 124 -5.97 -25.88 -23.34
CA ASP A 124 -5.22 -26.21 -22.12
C ASP A 124 -6.04 -25.80 -20.89
N LEU A 125 -6.79 -24.70 -20.96
CA LEU A 125 -7.70 -24.28 -19.90
C LEU A 125 -8.85 -25.26 -19.68
N VAL A 126 -9.44 -25.79 -20.76
CA VAL A 126 -10.49 -26.82 -20.66
C VAL A 126 -9.93 -28.07 -19.97
N ASP A 127 -8.73 -28.51 -20.35
CA ASP A 127 -8.07 -29.65 -19.72
C ASP A 127 -7.79 -29.42 -18.22
N ILE A 128 -7.36 -28.20 -17.85
CA ILE A 128 -7.10 -27.83 -16.45
C ILE A 128 -8.41 -27.82 -15.64
N ILE A 129 -9.49 -27.29 -16.21
CA ILE A 129 -10.82 -27.29 -15.58
C ILE A 129 -11.31 -28.72 -15.38
N ALA A 130 -11.17 -29.58 -16.40
CA ALA A 130 -11.59 -30.97 -16.34
C ALA A 130 -10.88 -31.75 -15.22
N ARG A 131 -9.62 -31.41 -14.92
CA ARG A 131 -8.80 -32.08 -13.89
C ARG A 131 -9.02 -31.52 -12.48
N ASN A 132 -9.11 -30.20 -12.34
CA ASN A 132 -9.10 -29.53 -11.04
C ASN A 132 -10.48 -29.04 -10.58
N GLY A 133 -11.47 -29.05 -11.48
CA GLY A 133 -12.86 -28.77 -11.17
C GLY A 133 -13.19 -27.29 -10.98
N ILE A 134 -14.20 -27.04 -10.14
CA ILE A 134 -14.93 -25.76 -10.10
C ILE A 134 -14.10 -24.58 -9.58
N ALA A 135 -13.11 -24.83 -8.72
CA ALA A 135 -12.27 -23.77 -8.15
C ALA A 135 -11.45 -23.08 -9.25
N HIS A 136 -10.85 -23.86 -10.16
CA HIS A 136 -10.11 -23.35 -11.31
C HIS A 136 -11.04 -22.77 -12.36
N ALA A 137 -12.24 -23.35 -12.56
CA ALA A 137 -13.27 -22.79 -13.44
C ALA A 137 -13.65 -21.35 -13.03
N ARG A 138 -13.85 -21.09 -11.72
CA ARG A 138 -14.13 -19.75 -11.19
C ARG A 138 -12.98 -18.76 -11.40
N ALA A 139 -11.73 -19.21 -11.34
CA ALA A 139 -10.58 -18.37 -11.64
C ALA A 139 -10.52 -18.04 -13.14
N ILE A 140 -10.75 -19.04 -14.00
CA ILE A 140 -10.71 -18.89 -15.46
C ILE A 140 -11.88 -18.06 -15.98
N ALA A 141 -13.07 -18.13 -15.37
CA ALA A 141 -14.24 -17.33 -15.77
C ALA A 141 -14.00 -15.81 -15.71
N ARG A 142 -13.03 -15.37 -14.90
CA ARG A 142 -12.64 -13.95 -14.81
C ARG A 142 -11.71 -13.53 -15.95
N ARG A 143 -11.11 -14.47 -16.67
CA ARG A 143 -10.29 -14.20 -17.85
C ARG A 143 -11.19 -13.77 -19.00
N GLN A 144 -10.83 -12.70 -19.70
CA GLN A 144 -11.48 -12.34 -20.97
C GLN A 144 -11.08 -13.38 -22.02
N SER A 145 -12.04 -14.17 -22.50
CA SER A 145 -11.81 -15.17 -23.53
C SER A 145 -13.05 -15.31 -24.42
N ASP A 146 -12.86 -15.30 -25.73
CA ASP A 146 -13.95 -15.35 -26.72
C ASP A 146 -14.21 -16.75 -27.26
N ASP A 147 -13.53 -17.76 -26.72
CA ASP A 147 -13.72 -19.14 -27.16
C ASP A 147 -15.06 -19.70 -26.69
N VAL A 148 -15.88 -20.10 -27.67
CA VAL A 148 -17.22 -20.68 -27.49
C VAL A 148 -17.14 -21.98 -26.69
N LEU A 149 -16.13 -22.82 -26.92
CA LEU A 149 -15.99 -24.11 -26.24
C LEU A 149 -15.72 -23.93 -24.75
N LEU A 150 -14.78 -23.04 -24.41
CA LEU A 150 -14.44 -22.74 -23.02
C LEU A 150 -15.63 -22.15 -22.27
N ARG A 151 -16.37 -21.19 -22.87
CA ARG A 151 -17.59 -20.63 -22.27
C ARG A 151 -18.68 -21.69 -22.08
N GLY A 152 -18.83 -22.62 -23.02
CA GLY A 152 -19.76 -23.76 -22.90
C GLY A 152 -19.42 -24.65 -21.71
N VAL A 153 -18.13 -25.00 -21.55
CA VAL A 153 -17.65 -25.78 -20.39
C VAL A 153 -17.87 -25.03 -19.09
N LEU A 154 -17.58 -23.73 -19.03
CA LEU A 154 -17.80 -22.92 -17.82
C LEU A 154 -19.27 -22.86 -17.41
N ARG A 155 -20.19 -22.68 -18.37
CA ARG A 155 -21.65 -22.69 -18.14
C ARG A 155 -22.15 -24.06 -17.69
N SER A 156 -21.49 -25.16 -18.10
CA SER A 156 -21.89 -26.51 -17.68
C SER A 156 -21.76 -26.78 -16.17
N PHE A 157 -20.93 -26.00 -15.46
CA PHE A 157 -20.81 -26.10 -14.00
C PHE A 157 -21.97 -25.45 -13.24
N ALA A 158 -22.84 -24.68 -13.90
CA ALA A 158 -24.04 -24.04 -13.35
C ALA A 158 -23.81 -23.28 -12.02
N ASP A 159 -22.66 -22.59 -11.90
CA ASP A 159 -22.31 -21.80 -10.73
C ASP A 159 -22.69 -20.32 -10.94
N ALA A 160 -23.52 -19.79 -10.04
CA ALA A 160 -23.96 -18.40 -10.07
C ALA A 160 -22.81 -17.39 -10.08
N ALA A 161 -21.64 -17.74 -9.51
CA ALA A 161 -20.47 -16.87 -9.56
C ALA A 161 -19.86 -16.77 -10.97
N ILE A 162 -19.84 -17.89 -11.71
CA ILE A 162 -19.30 -17.96 -13.08
C ILE A 162 -20.24 -17.24 -14.04
N ASP A 163 -21.55 -17.49 -13.92
CA ASP A 163 -22.56 -16.88 -14.79
C ASP A 163 -22.57 -15.35 -14.65
N ARG A 164 -22.46 -14.84 -13.41
CA ARG A 164 -22.33 -13.39 -13.17
C ARG A 164 -21.08 -12.81 -13.83
N THR A 165 -19.94 -13.49 -13.76
CA THR A 165 -18.70 -13.01 -14.38
C THR A 165 -18.78 -13.01 -15.91
N LEU A 166 -19.37 -14.05 -16.51
CA LEU A 166 -19.56 -14.12 -17.96
C LEU A 166 -20.56 -13.05 -18.45
N ALA A 167 -21.66 -12.85 -17.72
CA ALA A 167 -22.64 -11.80 -18.05
C ALA A 167 -22.03 -10.39 -17.97
N LEU A 168 -21.17 -10.13 -16.96
CA LEU A 168 -20.45 -8.86 -16.88
C LEU A 168 -19.51 -8.65 -18.07
N GLN A 169 -18.83 -9.70 -18.54
CA GLN A 169 -17.96 -9.61 -19.71
C GLN A 169 -18.75 -9.39 -21.00
N GLU A 170 -19.90 -10.04 -21.17
CA GLU A 170 -20.80 -9.83 -22.31
C GLU A 170 -21.33 -8.39 -22.36
N ASN A 171 -21.67 -7.80 -21.21
CA ASN A 171 -22.07 -6.40 -21.11
C ASN A 171 -20.94 -5.43 -21.47
N LEU A 172 -19.70 -5.72 -21.02
CA LEU A 172 -18.54 -4.89 -21.38
C LEU A 172 -18.23 -4.96 -22.87
N ALA A 173 -18.26 -6.15 -23.48
CA ALA A 173 -18.05 -6.32 -24.90
C ALA A 173 -19.11 -5.60 -25.76
N ASN A 174 -20.34 -5.44 -25.26
CA ASN A 174 -21.38 -4.68 -25.94
C ASN A 174 -21.17 -3.16 -25.84
N ILE A 175 -20.52 -2.65 -24.79
CA ILE A 175 -20.18 -1.22 -24.66
C ILE A 175 -19.06 -0.82 -25.62
N ASP A 176 -18.08 -1.70 -25.84
CA ASP A 176 -16.97 -1.45 -26.77
C ASP A 176 -17.39 -1.57 -28.26
N ALA A 177 -18.60 -2.08 -28.54
CA ALA A 177 -19.15 -2.26 -29.88
C ALA A 177 -19.99 -1.07 -30.39
N GLU A 178 -20.32 -0.09 -29.54
CA GLU A 178 -20.87 1.19 -30.01
C GLU A 178 -19.72 2.08 -30.51
N PRO A 179 -19.73 2.54 -31.78
CA PRO A 179 -18.76 3.50 -32.26
C PRO A 179 -18.82 4.75 -31.37
N LEU A 180 -17.67 5.11 -30.78
CA LEU A 180 -17.46 6.34 -30.02
C LEU A 180 -17.86 7.56 -30.86
N GLU A 181 -19.12 8.00 -30.77
CA GLU A 181 -19.48 9.38 -31.06
C GLU A 181 -18.81 10.24 -29.99
N LYS A 182 -17.75 10.95 -30.39
CA LYS A 182 -17.11 12.01 -29.61
C LYS A 182 -18.21 12.92 -29.05
N PRO A 183 -18.40 13.06 -27.73
CA PRO A 183 -19.27 14.10 -27.22
C PRO A 183 -18.60 15.44 -27.50
N GLU A 184 -19.27 16.26 -28.31
CA GLU A 184 -18.96 17.69 -28.48
C GLU A 184 -19.03 18.36 -27.10
N ILE A 185 -17.95 19.01 -26.71
CA ILE A 185 -17.87 19.79 -25.47
C ILE A 185 -18.79 21.00 -25.62
N PRO A 186 -19.87 21.16 -24.83
CA PRO A 186 -20.67 22.37 -24.86
C PRO A 186 -19.90 23.52 -24.23
N ASP A 187 -19.80 24.61 -24.98
CA ASP A 187 -19.11 25.85 -24.64
C ASP A 187 -19.77 26.53 -23.41
N LEU A 188 -19.06 26.58 -22.26
CA LEU A 188 -19.59 27.04 -20.97
C LEU A 188 -19.46 28.56 -20.74
N SER A 189 -19.48 29.38 -21.80
CA SER A 189 -19.22 30.84 -21.67
C SER A 189 -20.44 31.72 -21.43
N VAL A 190 -21.65 31.20 -21.26
CA VAL A 190 -22.85 32.04 -21.04
C VAL A 190 -23.79 31.45 -19.99
N ALA A 191 -23.57 31.76 -18.71
CA ALA A 191 -24.62 31.98 -17.72
C ALA A 191 -24.02 32.42 -16.37
N SER A 192 -23.68 33.70 -16.26
CA SER A 192 -23.69 34.38 -14.96
C SER A 192 -25.10 34.88 -14.68
N GLY A 193 -25.73 34.36 -13.62
CA GLY A 193 -27.03 34.80 -13.11
C GLY A 193 -27.45 34.02 -11.85
N PRO A 194 -28.17 34.63 -10.88
CA PRO A 194 -27.66 34.75 -9.52
C PRO A 194 -28.20 33.74 -8.49
N LEU A 195 -27.37 33.55 -7.46
CA LEU A 195 -27.61 32.96 -6.14
C LEU A 195 -29.02 33.17 -5.56
N MET A 196 -29.67 32.09 -5.13
CA MET A 196 -30.45 32.06 -3.87
C MET A 196 -30.61 30.64 -3.30
N ARG A 197 -30.18 30.50 -2.04
CA ARG A 197 -30.59 29.53 -1.01
C ARG A 197 -30.36 28.03 -1.26
N GLU A 198 -29.13 27.59 -1.00
CA GLU A 198 -28.86 26.20 -0.57
C GLU A 198 -28.83 26.12 0.96
N ASN A 199 -29.68 25.25 1.51
CA ASN A 199 -29.80 24.98 2.93
C ASN A 199 -28.52 24.28 3.44
N HIS A 200 -27.89 24.85 4.48
CA HIS A 200 -26.65 24.34 5.07
C HIS A 200 -26.74 22.88 5.60
N SER A 201 -27.95 22.37 5.81
CA SER A 201 -28.20 20.99 6.24
C SER A 201 -27.87 19.95 5.17
N GLU A 202 -28.08 20.25 3.88
CA GLU A 202 -27.87 19.27 2.80
C GLU A 202 -26.38 19.10 2.46
N ARG A 203 -25.58 20.17 2.60
CA ARG A 203 -24.11 20.10 2.45
C ARG A 203 -23.47 19.26 3.55
N LEU A 204 -23.96 19.34 4.79
CA LEU A 204 -23.46 18.54 5.90
C LEU A 204 -23.82 17.06 5.74
N VAL A 205 -25.05 16.75 5.31
CA VAL A 205 -25.47 15.37 5.03
C VAL A 205 -24.68 14.78 3.85
N ARG A 206 -24.37 15.58 2.83
CA ARG A 206 -23.55 15.14 1.69
C ARG A 206 -22.07 14.97 2.05
N ALA A 207 -21.53 15.79 2.95
CA ALA A 207 -20.16 15.65 3.47
C ALA A 207 -20.01 14.40 4.35
N LEU A 208 -21.04 14.03 5.10
CA LEU A 208 -21.04 12.84 5.95
C LEU A 208 -21.27 11.52 5.18
N GLN A 209 -21.77 11.58 3.95
CA GLN A 209 -22.10 10.41 3.13
C GLN A 209 -21.07 10.10 2.02
N GLN A 210 -19.97 10.86 1.89
CA GLN A 210 -18.91 10.48 0.95
C GLN A 210 -17.90 9.53 1.60
N PRO A 211 -17.61 8.36 0.98
CA PRO A 211 -16.45 7.56 1.36
C PRO A 211 -15.18 8.36 1.05
N PHE A 212 -14.40 8.64 2.10
CA PHE A 212 -13.21 9.51 2.16
C PHE A 212 -12.03 9.15 1.22
N PHE A 213 -12.20 8.31 0.21
CA PHE A 213 -11.15 8.00 -0.75
C PHE A 213 -11.72 7.85 -2.16
N THR A 214 -11.80 8.98 -2.88
CA THR A 214 -11.75 8.98 -4.35
C THR A 214 -10.34 9.37 -4.78
N ALA A 215 -9.77 8.57 -5.69
CA ALA A 215 -8.41 8.71 -6.16
C ALA A 215 -8.32 9.85 -7.17
N GLY A 216 -7.56 10.90 -6.82
CA GLY A 216 -7.24 12.03 -7.70
C GLY A 216 -7.40 13.36 -6.97
N ALA A 217 -6.28 13.97 -6.59
CA ALA A 217 -6.17 15.26 -5.90
C ALA A 217 -6.76 15.32 -4.48
N LEU A 218 -5.93 15.00 -3.48
CA LEU A 218 -6.15 15.51 -2.12
C LEU A 218 -5.87 17.03 -2.16
N PRO A 219 -6.85 17.91 -1.88
CA PRO A 219 -6.64 19.37 -1.88
C PRO A 219 -5.61 19.87 -0.85
N GLY A 220 -5.02 18.97 -0.04
CA GLY A 220 -3.95 19.29 0.91
C GLY A 220 -2.52 19.18 0.37
N CYS A 221 -2.28 18.49 -0.76
CA CYS A 221 -0.91 18.31 -1.27
C CYS A 221 -0.33 19.60 -1.85
N GLU A 222 -1.13 20.36 -2.59
CA GLU A 222 -0.73 21.67 -3.14
C GLU A 222 -0.48 22.68 -2.01
N HIS A 223 -1.39 22.74 -1.03
CA HIS A 223 -1.23 23.57 0.17
C HIS A 223 0.04 23.23 0.97
N LEU A 224 0.45 21.96 1.00
CA LEU A 224 1.67 21.53 1.69
C LEU A 224 2.94 21.99 0.94
N ILE A 225 2.90 22.01 -0.40
CA ILE A 225 4.00 22.56 -1.22
C ILE A 225 4.09 24.07 -1.04
N ASP A 226 2.96 24.78 -1.09
CA ASP A 226 2.93 26.24 -0.90
C ASP A 226 3.42 26.65 0.49
N THR A 227 3.01 25.92 1.54
CA THR A 227 3.48 26.17 2.90
C THR A 227 4.93 25.78 3.13
N ALA A 228 5.48 24.82 2.37
CA ALA A 228 6.92 24.51 2.39
C ALA A 228 7.76 25.63 1.76
N LEU A 229 7.23 26.29 0.72
CA LEU A 229 7.90 27.39 0.02
C LEU A 229 7.79 28.72 0.78
N LEU A 230 6.75 28.87 1.60
CA LEU A 230 6.68 29.93 2.60
C LEU A 230 7.73 29.63 3.67
N ILE A 231 8.69 30.55 3.84
CA ILE A 231 9.90 30.44 4.69
C ILE A 231 9.62 30.04 6.16
N ASP A 232 8.35 30.00 6.58
CA ASP A 232 7.94 29.68 7.94
C ASP A 232 7.79 28.16 8.17
N SER A 233 8.82 27.60 8.81
CA SER A 233 8.85 26.19 9.24
C SER A 233 7.71 25.78 10.20
N GLN A 234 7.04 26.73 10.88
CA GLN A 234 5.91 26.40 11.77
C GLN A 234 4.63 26.15 10.99
N LEU A 235 4.37 26.93 9.94
CA LEU A 235 3.20 26.74 9.07
C LEU A 235 3.26 25.39 8.36
N PHE A 236 4.44 25.00 7.87
CA PHE A 236 4.64 23.69 7.26
C PHE A 236 4.38 22.54 8.24
N ARG A 237 4.86 22.64 9.48
CA ARG A 237 4.62 21.63 10.53
C ARG A 237 3.14 21.45 10.81
N THR A 238 2.39 22.54 10.95
CA THR A 238 0.95 22.51 11.18
C THR A 238 0.23 21.91 9.98
N ALA A 239 0.57 22.32 8.76
CA ALA A 239 0.00 21.75 7.54
C ALA A 239 0.31 20.25 7.39
N LEU A 240 1.51 19.79 7.77
CA LEU A 240 1.88 18.38 7.78
C LEU A 240 1.13 17.58 8.85
N ALA A 241 0.97 18.16 10.04
CA ALA A 241 0.20 17.58 11.14
C ALA A 241 -1.27 17.39 10.73
N ASP A 242 -1.88 18.41 10.12
CA ASP A 242 -3.25 18.38 9.64
C ASP A 242 -3.44 17.39 8.48
N ALA A 243 -2.47 17.33 7.55
CA ALA A 243 -2.54 16.43 6.40
C ALA A 243 -2.40 14.94 6.78
N LEU A 244 -1.65 14.62 7.84
CA LEU A 244 -1.44 13.26 8.33
C LEU A 244 -2.35 12.88 9.51
N ASP A 245 -3.10 13.85 10.06
CA ASP A 245 -3.93 13.73 11.25
C ASP A 245 -3.12 13.18 12.45
N ILE A 246 -2.02 13.88 12.76
CA ILE A 246 -1.06 13.59 13.85
C ILE A 246 -0.78 14.86 14.68
N SER A 247 -0.25 14.70 15.89
CA SER A 247 0.16 15.83 16.73
C SER A 247 1.32 16.65 16.13
N PHE A 248 1.39 17.92 16.57
CA PHE A 248 2.46 18.85 16.21
C PHE A 248 3.85 18.34 16.59
N ASP A 249 4.01 17.79 17.80
CA ASP A 249 5.29 17.25 18.30
C ASP A 249 5.79 16.09 17.43
N ARG A 250 4.85 15.27 16.94
CA ARG A 250 5.16 14.17 16.04
C ARG A 250 5.50 14.64 14.63
N ALA A 251 4.84 15.66 14.13
CA ALA A 251 5.19 16.28 12.85
C ALA A 251 6.63 16.83 12.87
N ASP A 252 7.04 17.45 14.00
CA ASP A 252 8.43 17.91 14.18
C ASP A 252 9.44 16.75 14.20
N ALA A 253 9.11 15.64 14.88
CA ALA A 253 9.94 14.44 14.89
C ALA A 253 10.08 13.78 13.50
N ILE A 254 9.04 13.86 12.65
CA ILE A 254 9.06 13.32 11.28
C ILE A 254 9.94 14.17 10.36
N ILE A 255 9.88 15.50 10.49
CA ILE A 255 10.72 16.42 9.72
C ILE A 255 12.20 16.24 10.10
N GLY A 256 12.50 16.24 11.40
CA GLY A 256 13.81 15.90 11.93
C GLY A 256 14.98 16.62 11.25
N LYS A 257 16.12 15.94 11.14
CA LYS A 257 17.29 16.38 10.37
C LYS A 257 17.63 15.33 9.33
N TRP A 258 18.01 15.78 8.13
CA TRP A 258 18.56 14.87 7.11
C TRP A 258 19.90 14.29 7.58
N PRO A 259 20.19 12.98 7.40
CA PRO A 259 19.45 11.96 6.64
C PRO A 259 18.43 11.13 7.43
N ASP A 260 18.32 11.28 8.74
CA ASP A 260 17.44 10.47 9.59
C ASP A 260 15.97 10.94 9.60
N SER A 261 15.55 11.70 8.57
CA SER A 261 14.20 12.22 8.48
C SER A 261 13.23 11.21 7.89
N TYR A 262 12.04 11.10 8.50
CA TYR A 262 10.96 10.26 8.00
C TYR A 262 10.05 11.00 7.00
N LEU A 263 10.38 12.26 6.70
CA LEU A 263 9.66 13.14 5.79
C LEU A 263 9.42 12.52 4.39
N PRO A 264 10.38 11.84 3.73
CA PRO A 264 10.11 11.22 2.42
C PRO A 264 8.98 10.19 2.49
N ILE A 265 8.89 9.43 3.59
CA ILE A 265 7.87 8.39 3.77
C ILE A 265 6.50 9.04 3.99
N ALA A 266 6.45 10.11 4.77
CA ALA A 266 5.24 10.90 4.99
C ALA A 266 4.70 11.49 3.68
N LEU A 267 5.56 12.14 2.89
CA LEU A 267 5.19 12.71 1.59
C LEU A 267 4.76 11.64 0.58
N LYS A 268 5.39 10.45 0.63
CA LYS A 268 4.99 9.31 -0.20
C LYS A 268 3.60 8.79 0.14
N ALA A 269 3.24 8.76 1.43
CA ALA A 269 1.90 8.36 1.86
C ALA A 269 0.82 9.35 1.37
N LEU A 270 1.12 10.66 1.43
CA LEU A 270 0.29 11.73 0.89
C LEU A 270 0.16 11.66 -0.63
N GLY A 271 1.17 11.10 -1.30
CA GLY A 271 1.13 10.80 -2.73
C GLY A 271 1.87 11.81 -3.59
N LEU A 272 2.78 12.57 -2.99
CA LEU A 272 3.66 13.48 -3.74
C LEU A 272 4.56 12.68 -4.68
N SER A 273 4.85 13.27 -5.82
CA SER A 273 5.81 12.77 -6.78
C SER A 273 7.25 13.01 -6.30
N ALA A 274 8.21 12.30 -6.89
CA ALA A 274 9.64 12.48 -6.57
C ALA A 274 10.13 13.94 -6.70
N PRO A 275 9.78 14.72 -7.75
CA PRO A 275 10.21 16.12 -7.84
C PRO A 275 9.55 17.01 -6.78
N GLU A 276 8.27 16.83 -6.48
CA GLU A 276 7.58 17.60 -5.43
C GLU A 276 8.15 17.28 -4.05
N CYS A 277 8.46 16.01 -3.79
CA CYS A 277 9.12 15.58 -2.55
C CYS A 277 10.48 16.26 -2.40
N TYR A 278 11.30 16.28 -3.46
CA TYR A 278 12.59 16.95 -3.43
C TYR A 278 12.44 18.45 -3.17
N LEU A 279 11.49 19.12 -3.83
CA LEU A 279 11.21 20.55 -3.61
C LEU A 279 10.85 20.83 -2.14
N VAL A 280 9.88 20.11 -1.58
CA VAL A 280 9.46 20.27 -0.19
C VAL A 280 10.62 20.01 0.76
N MET A 281 11.37 18.94 0.53
CA MET A 281 12.50 18.63 1.40
C MET A 281 13.59 19.70 1.32
N THR A 282 13.93 20.20 0.12
CA THR A 282 14.93 21.28 -0.02
C THR A 282 14.49 22.60 0.61
N ALA A 283 13.19 22.90 0.57
CA ALA A 283 12.64 24.10 1.17
C ALA A 283 12.64 24.04 2.70
N VAL A 284 12.31 22.87 3.28
CA VAL A 284 12.16 22.69 4.74
C VAL A 284 13.47 22.35 5.43
N LEU A 285 14.30 21.49 4.83
CA LEU A 285 15.54 20.96 5.42
C LEU A 285 16.81 21.66 4.89
N GLY A 286 16.68 22.54 3.91
CA GLY A 286 17.80 23.20 3.23
C GLY A 286 18.43 22.33 2.15
N SER A 287 19.64 22.68 1.67
CA SER A 287 20.28 21.99 0.54
C SER A 287 20.68 20.54 0.89
N ILE A 288 19.89 19.59 0.40
CA ILE A 288 20.01 18.15 0.70
C ILE A 288 21.13 17.52 -0.13
N GLU A 289 21.08 17.72 -1.45
CA GLU A 289 22.04 17.17 -2.40
C GLU A 289 22.13 18.08 -3.63
N THR A 290 23.34 18.53 -3.97
CA THR A 290 23.59 19.40 -5.13
C THR A 290 24.21 18.65 -6.32
N THR A 291 24.58 17.39 -6.12
CA THR A 291 25.27 16.55 -7.11
C THR A 291 24.27 15.77 -7.97
N ARG A 292 24.51 15.70 -9.29
CA ARG A 292 23.66 15.00 -10.26
C ARG A 292 23.44 13.52 -9.91
N ASP A 293 24.46 12.85 -9.39
CA ASP A 293 24.40 11.42 -9.06
C ASP A 293 23.53 11.18 -7.81
N GLY A 294 23.65 12.03 -6.78
CA GLY A 294 22.79 11.97 -5.59
C GLY A 294 21.31 12.14 -5.95
N LEU A 295 20.98 13.14 -6.79
CA LEU A 295 19.60 13.35 -7.23
C LEU A 295 19.04 12.13 -7.97
N ARG A 296 19.86 11.44 -8.78
CA ARG A 296 19.44 10.21 -9.47
C ARG A 296 19.15 9.10 -8.47
N ASP A 297 20.00 8.93 -7.48
CA ASP A 297 19.86 7.91 -6.44
C ASP A 297 18.64 8.19 -5.57
N PHE A 298 18.43 9.44 -5.14
CA PHE A 298 17.24 9.88 -4.43
C PHE A 298 15.95 9.55 -5.20
N VAL A 299 15.88 9.94 -6.48
CA VAL A 299 14.68 9.68 -7.31
C VAL A 299 14.44 8.17 -7.45
N HIS A 300 15.49 7.38 -7.63
CA HIS A 300 15.39 5.93 -7.73
C HIS A 300 14.88 5.30 -6.41
N ILE A 301 15.48 5.69 -5.29
CA ILE A 301 15.08 5.23 -3.94
C ILE A 301 13.64 5.61 -3.66
N TYR A 302 13.26 6.87 -3.86
CA TYR A 302 11.90 7.35 -3.60
C TYR A 302 10.84 6.64 -4.44
N ARG A 303 11.14 6.33 -5.71
CA ARG A 303 10.24 5.56 -6.59
C ARG A 303 10.10 4.12 -6.14
N SER A 304 11.14 3.52 -5.56
CA SER A 304 11.12 2.15 -5.03
C SER A 304 10.29 1.98 -3.75
N ILE A 305 9.98 3.08 -3.04
CA ILE A 305 9.12 3.05 -1.85
C ILE A 305 7.68 2.73 -2.27
N ASP A 306 7.11 1.66 -1.70
CA ASP A 306 5.70 1.29 -1.88
C ASP A 306 4.78 2.21 -1.07
N ARG A 307 3.82 2.84 -1.76
CA ARG A 307 2.83 3.73 -1.14
C ARG A 307 1.98 3.01 -0.09
N ALA A 308 1.63 1.74 -0.31
CA ALA A 308 0.83 0.98 0.65
C ALA A 308 1.57 0.80 1.99
N LYS A 309 2.88 0.55 1.93
CA LYS A 309 3.75 0.45 3.11
C LYS A 309 3.90 1.80 3.81
N ALA A 310 4.12 2.88 3.06
CA ALA A 310 4.19 4.23 3.63
C ALA A 310 2.90 4.58 4.40
N MET A 311 1.73 4.29 3.82
CA MET A 311 0.43 4.51 4.50
C MET A 311 0.27 3.67 5.77
N SER A 312 0.75 2.43 5.78
CA SER A 312 0.69 1.58 6.98
C SER A 312 1.53 2.14 8.14
N LEU A 313 2.65 2.79 7.80
CA LEU A 313 3.58 3.37 8.75
C LEU A 313 3.01 4.68 9.34
N VAL A 314 2.37 5.51 8.51
CA VAL A 314 1.61 6.69 8.97
C VAL A 314 0.47 6.28 9.92
N ARG A 315 -0.25 5.19 9.62
CA ARG A 315 -1.29 4.67 10.52
C ARG A 315 -0.74 4.27 11.88
N ARG A 316 0.45 3.65 11.91
CA ARG A 316 1.15 3.29 13.16
C ARG A 316 1.57 4.53 13.94
N TRP A 317 2.12 5.54 13.26
CA TRP A 317 2.44 6.81 13.89
C TRP A 317 1.21 7.45 14.52
N LYS A 318 0.07 7.45 13.82
CA LYS A 318 -1.20 7.94 14.36
C LYS A 318 -1.64 7.17 15.60
N SER A 319 -1.59 5.83 15.59
CA SER A 319 -1.96 5.04 16.77
C SER A 319 -1.04 5.28 17.96
N ASP A 320 0.26 5.42 17.73
CA ASP A 320 1.23 5.72 18.78
C ASP A 320 0.98 7.12 19.37
N ASP A 321 0.54 8.06 18.53
CA ASP A 321 0.21 9.43 18.92
C ASP A 321 -1.02 9.49 19.81
N MET A 322 -2.10 8.84 19.36
CA MET A 322 -3.32 8.69 20.15
C MET A 322 -3.05 8.00 21.48
N SER A 323 -2.16 6.99 21.48
CA SER A 323 -1.75 6.28 22.70
C SER A 323 -0.92 7.16 23.65
N ALA A 324 -0.09 8.07 23.13
CA ALA A 324 0.64 9.03 23.94
C ALA A 324 -0.30 10.10 24.53
N MET A 325 -1.23 10.62 23.72
CA MET A 325 -2.23 11.60 24.16
C MET A 325 -3.14 11.04 25.25
N LEU A 326 -3.64 9.82 25.08
CA LEU A 326 -4.46 9.13 26.09
C LEU A 326 -3.70 8.93 27.41
N ARG A 327 -2.42 8.56 27.35
CA ARG A 327 -1.56 8.41 28.54
C ARG A 327 -1.36 9.73 29.28
N ASN A 328 -1.15 10.82 28.54
CA ASN A 328 -1.01 12.15 29.14
C ASN A 328 -2.33 12.60 29.79
N LYS A 329 -3.47 12.42 29.10
CA LYS A 329 -4.79 12.76 29.65
C LYS A 329 -5.14 11.94 30.88
N LEU A 330 -4.83 10.63 30.91
CA LEU A 330 -5.02 9.78 32.08
C LEU A 330 -4.13 10.23 33.26
N ARG A 331 -2.90 10.66 32.99
CA ARG A 331 -2.00 11.23 34.01
C ARG A 331 -2.55 12.55 34.56
N GLU A 332 -3.04 13.43 33.71
CA GLU A 332 -3.69 14.69 34.13
C GLU A 332 -4.92 14.41 35.00
N MET A 333 -5.78 13.47 34.60
CA MET A 333 -6.96 13.08 35.39
C MET A 333 -6.59 12.50 36.75
N ALA A 334 -5.52 11.70 36.85
CA ALA A 334 -5.01 11.20 38.12
C ALA A 334 -4.53 12.34 39.04
N VAL A 335 -3.82 13.31 38.48
CA VAL A 335 -3.34 14.50 39.21
C VAL A 335 -4.49 15.43 39.60
N SER A 336 -5.54 15.55 38.79
CA SER A 336 -6.75 16.31 39.14
C SER A 336 -7.57 15.62 40.23
N ALA A 337 -7.65 14.30 40.23
CA ALA A 337 -8.31 13.53 41.30
C ALA A 337 -7.58 13.63 42.64
N GLU A 338 -6.25 13.79 42.63
CA GLU A 338 -5.44 14.03 43.83
C GLU A 338 -5.55 15.48 44.36
N ASN A 339 -5.96 16.44 43.52
CA ASN A 339 -6.06 17.86 43.87
C ASN A 339 -7.50 18.36 44.13
N GLU A 340 -8.51 17.49 44.09
CA GLU A 340 -9.85 17.81 44.61
C GLU A 340 -9.75 18.02 46.13
N PRO A 341 -9.98 19.24 46.67
CA PRO A 341 -10.04 19.43 48.10
C PRO A 341 -11.26 18.65 48.63
N LEU A 342 -11.03 17.86 49.69
CA LEU A 342 -12.09 17.29 50.51
C LEU A 342 -12.89 18.45 51.17
N ASP A 343 -13.88 19.00 50.46
CA ASP A 343 -14.81 19.96 51.05
C ASP A 343 -15.72 19.25 52.06
N ASP A 344 -15.37 19.45 53.33
CA ASP A 344 -16.23 19.58 54.51
C ASP A 344 -17.60 18.88 54.47
N ALA A 345 -17.60 17.58 54.77
CA ALA A 345 -18.79 16.87 55.22
C ALA A 345 -18.59 16.24 56.61
N ALA A 346 -18.04 17.00 57.57
CA ALA A 346 -18.02 16.57 58.97
C ALA A 346 -17.82 17.73 59.97
N ASN A 347 -18.83 18.58 60.20
CA ASN A 347 -19.15 18.99 61.59
C ASN A 347 -20.48 19.77 61.69
N THR A 348 -21.52 19.14 62.20
CA THR A 348 -22.54 19.85 62.98
C THR A 348 -23.13 18.91 64.02
N ASP A 349 -22.27 18.37 64.88
CA ASP A 349 -22.74 17.77 66.13
C ASP A 349 -22.72 18.86 67.21
N ALA A 350 -23.82 19.59 67.32
CA ALA A 350 -24.09 20.47 68.46
C ALA A 350 -24.95 19.69 69.47
N PRO A 351 -24.57 19.61 70.76
CA PRO A 351 -25.28 18.78 71.74
C PRO A 351 -26.63 19.40 72.12
N LYS A 352 -27.70 18.59 72.05
CA LYS A 352 -29.03 18.94 72.59
C LYS A 352 -28.99 19.03 74.12
N PRO A 353 -29.43 20.12 74.75
CA PRO A 353 -29.64 20.16 76.19
C PRO A 353 -30.91 19.39 76.59
N THR A 354 -30.76 18.44 77.50
CA THR A 354 -31.83 17.72 78.19
C THR A 354 -32.64 18.66 79.07
N ARG A 355 -33.95 18.79 78.82
CA ARG A 355 -34.90 19.43 79.74
C ARG A 355 -35.71 18.33 80.45
N SER A 356 -35.41 18.17 81.73
CA SER A 356 -36.08 17.25 82.66
C SER A 356 -37.52 17.65 82.93
N VAL A 357 -38.41 16.66 83.04
CA VAL A 357 -39.79 16.79 83.54
C VAL A 357 -39.83 16.32 84.99
N LYS A 358 -39.93 17.26 85.93
CA LYS A 358 -41.01 17.36 86.94
C LYS A 358 -40.84 18.62 87.77
#